data_AF-A0A6C8GJ93-F1
#
_entry.id   AF-A0A6C8GJ93-F1
#
_cell.length_a   1.000
_cell.length_b   1.000
_cell.length_c   1.000
_cell.angle_alpha   90.00
_cell.angle_beta   90.00
_cell.angle_gamma   90.00
#
_symmetry.space_group_name_H-M   'P 1'
#
loop_
_entity.id
_entity.type
_entity.pdbx_description
1 polymer ?
#
loop_
_entity_poly.entity_id
_entity_poly.type
_entity_poly.pdbx_seq_one_letter_code
_entity_poly.pdbx_strand_id
1 'polypeptide(L)' 'MMSDRIFAGIWLLLCIAGLFIAWQIQSEYSYEPVGPRPFPLGIIGLMALCALALLL' A
#
# COMPACT_ATOMS: atom_id res chain seq x y z
N MET A 1 -2.85 -18.99 13.43
CA MET A 1 -3.56 -19.83 12.42
C MET A 1 -4.85 -19.20 11.88
N MET A 2 -5.79 -18.71 12.71
CA MET A 2 -6.99 -17.99 12.22
C MET A 2 -6.88 -16.47 12.36
N SER A 3 -6.31 -16.00 13.48
CA SER A 3 -5.99 -14.59 13.75
C SER A 3 -5.17 -13.95 12.63
N ASP A 4 -4.16 -14.66 12.16
CA ASP A 4 -3.19 -14.16 11.18
C ASP A 4 -3.86 -13.96 9.82
N ARG A 5 -4.82 -14.82 9.49
CA ARG A 5 -5.62 -14.70 8.25
C ARG A 5 -6.61 -13.54 8.32
N ILE A 6 -7.25 -13.34 9.47
CA ILE A 6 -8.15 -12.19 9.68
C ILE A 6 -7.34 -10.89 9.59
N PHE A 7 -6.20 -10.84 10.27
CA PHE A 7 -5.28 -9.71 10.20
C PHE A 7 -4.83 -9.44 8.77
N ALA A 8 -4.32 -10.45 8.06
CA ALA A 8 -3.84 -10.30 6.70
C ALA A 8 -4.97 -9.87 5.73
N GLY A 9 -6.19 -10.40 5.88
CA GLY A 9 -7.34 -9.99 5.09
C GLY A 9 -7.74 -8.53 5.31
N ILE A 10 -7.85 -8.09 6.56
CA ILE A 10 -8.15 -6.69 6.89
C ILE A 10 -7.02 -5.77 6.41
N TRP A 11 -5.76 -6.17 6.65
CA TRP A 11 -4.60 -5.40 6.22
C TRP A 11 -4.53 -5.25 4.71
N LEU A 12 -4.86 -6.30 3.96
CA LEU A 12 -4.92 -6.25 2.51
C LEU A 12 -6.00 -5.28 2.02
N LEU A 13 -7.18 -5.24 2.63
CA LEU A 13 -8.22 -4.25 2.32
C LEU A 13 -7.73 -2.83 2.59
N LEU A 14 -7.05 -2.60 3.72
CA LEU A 14 -6.45 -1.30 4.03
C LEU A 14 -5.36 -0.91 3.02
N CYS A 15 -4.55 -1.86 2.56
CA CYS A 15 -3.56 -1.60 1.51
C CYS A 15 -4.22 -1.20 0.19
N ILE A 16 -5.30 -1.87 -0.22
CA ILE A 16 -6.06 -1.50 -1.44
C ILE A 16 -6.63 -0.09 -1.33
N ALA A 17 -7.25 0.25 -0.20
CA ALA A 17 -7.75 1.60 0.05
C ALA A 17 -6.60 2.63 0.08
N GLY A 18 -5.49 2.27 0.71
CA GLY A 18 -4.27 3.08 0.77
C GLY A 18 -3.67 3.35 -0.61
N LEU A 19 -3.65 2.37 -1.52
CA LEU A 19 -3.22 2.55 -2.90
C LEU A 19 -4.10 3.57 -3.63
N PHE A 20 -5.42 3.48 -3.45
CA PHE A 20 -6.36 4.43 -4.05
C PHE A 20 -6.11 5.85 -3.58
N ILE A 21 -5.89 6.04 -2.27
CA ILE A 21 -5.58 7.35 -1.67
C ILE A 21 -4.21 7.85 -2.13
N ALA A 22 -3.19 7.00 -2.07
CA ALA A 22 -1.81 7.34 -2.45
C ALA A 22 -1.71 7.73 -3.93
N TRP A 23 -2.55 7.17 -4.79
CA TRP A 23 -2.63 7.55 -6.19
C TRP A 23 -3.06 9.01 -6.40
N GLN A 24 -3.91 9.53 -5.51
CA GLN A 24 -4.37 10.92 -5.56
C GLN A 24 -3.34 11.92 -5.03
N ILE A 25 -2.21 11.47 -4.46
CA ILE A 25 -1.17 12.37 -3.97
C ILE A 25 -0.53 13.08 -5.16
N GLN A 26 -0.56 14.40 -5.13
CA GLN A 26 0.03 15.30 -6.12
C GLN A 26 0.71 16.44 -5.38
N SER A 27 1.80 16.95 -5.96
CA SER A 27 2.43 18.18 -5.51
C SER A 27 2.34 19.20 -6.64
N GLU A 28 2.07 20.46 -6.30
CA GLU A 28 1.99 21.53 -7.30
C GLU A 28 3.34 21.78 -7.99
N TYR A 29 4.43 21.56 -7.26
CA TYR A 29 5.79 21.52 -7.78
C TYR A 29 6.46 20.23 -7.34
N SER A 30 7.09 19.52 -8.28
CA SER A 30 7.92 18.35 -7.99
C SER A 30 9.38 18.75 -8.12
N TYR A 31 10.06 18.94 -6.99
CA TYR A 31 11.51 19.20 -6.98
C TYR A 31 12.33 17.92 -7.12
N GLU A 32 11.75 16.78 -6.75
CA GLU A 32 12.34 15.48 -6.96
C GLU A 32 11.93 14.89 -8.33
N PRO A 33 12.82 14.15 -9.01
CA PRO A 33 12.56 13.61 -10.35
C PRO A 33 11.47 12.53 -10.37
N VAL A 34 11.18 11.91 -9.23
CA VAL A 34 10.26 10.77 -9.11
C VAL A 34 8.84 11.17 -8.70
N GLY A 35 8.66 12.40 -8.22
CA GLY A 35 7.38 12.90 -7.70
C GLY A 35 6.93 12.23 -6.40
N PRO A 36 5.80 12.68 -5.84
CA PRO A 36 5.42 12.33 -4.45
C PRO A 36 4.80 10.93 -4.30
N ARG A 37 4.53 10.23 -5.40
CA ARG A 37 3.77 8.97 -5.43
C ARG A 37 4.59 7.69 -5.24
N PRO A 38 5.82 7.55 -5.75
CA PRO A 38 6.52 6.27 -5.74
C PRO A 38 6.81 5.73 -4.35
N PHE A 39 7.14 6.59 -3.38
CA PHE A 39 7.35 6.14 -2.00
C PHE A 39 6.08 5.54 -1.36
N PRO A 40 4.94 6.27 -1.28
CA PRO A 40 3.73 5.71 -0.68
C PRO A 40 3.18 4.52 -1.48
N LEU A 41 3.20 4.56 -2.83
CA LEU A 41 2.76 3.41 -3.63
C LEU A 41 3.68 2.19 -3.45
N GLY A 42 4.99 2.40 -3.38
CA GLY A 42 5.98 1.33 -3.21
C GLY A 42 5.85 0.63 -1.87
N ILE A 43 5.77 1.40 -0.78
CA ILE A 43 5.64 0.80 0.56
C ILE A 43 4.30 0.10 0.74
N ILE A 44 3.18 0.68 0.26
CA ILE A 44 1.87 0.04 0.35
C ILE A 44 1.80 -1.20 -0.54
N GLY A 45 2.41 -1.17 -1.72
CA GLY A 45 2.54 -2.33 -2.60
C GLY A 45 3.30 -3.48 -1.93
N LEU A 46 4.44 -3.18 -1.27
CA LEU A 46 5.20 -4.19 -0.52
C LEU A 46 4.38 -4.78 0.62
N MET A 47 3.67 -3.95 1.39
CA MET A 47 2.78 -4.41 2.46
C MET A 47 1.65 -5.31 1.94
N ALA A 48 1.05 -4.98 0.79
CA ALA A 48 0.04 -5.80 0.15
C ALA A 48 0.60 -7.16 -0.28
N LEU A 49 1.81 -7.20 -0.86
CA LEU A 49 2.48 -8.44 -1.23
C LEU A 49 2.77 -9.32 0.00
N CYS A 50 3.26 -8.73 1.08
CA CYS A 50 3.49 -9.46 2.33
C CYS A 50 2.17 -10.00 2.93
N ALA A 51 1.08 -9.22 2.87
CA ALA A 51 -0.23 -9.67 3.33
C ALA A 51 -0.81 -10.80 2.48
N LEU A 52 -0.60 -10.76 1.16
CA LEU A 52 -0.94 -11.87 0.26
C LEU A 52 -0.13 -13.12 0.61
N ALA A 53 1.18 -12.97 0.85
CA ALA A 53 2.04 -14.08 1.26
C ALA A 53 1.64 -14.69 2.61
N LEU A 54 1.06 -13.90 3.53
CA LEU A 54 0.51 -14.40 4.80
C LEU A 54 -0.82 -15.16 4.65
N LEU A 55 -1.54 -14.95 3.54
CA LEU A 55 -2.83 -15.61 3.27
C LEU A 55 -2.70 -16.93 2.51
N LEU A 56 -1.60 -17.09 1.76
CA LEU A 56 -1.25 -18.28 0.98
C LEU A 56 -0.57 -19.33 1.86
#